data_AF-A0A4R9K041-F1
#
_entry.id   AF-A0A4R9K041-F1
#
_cell.length_a   1.000
_cell.length_b   1.000
_cell.length_c   1.000
_cell.angle_alpha   90.00
_cell.angle_beta   90.00
_cell.angle_gamma   90.00
#
_symmetry.space_group_name_H-M   'P 1'
#
loop_
_entity.id
_entity.type
_entity.pdbx_description
1 polymer ?
#
loop_
_entity_poly.entity_id
_entity_poly.type
_entity_poly.pdbx_seq_one_letter_code
_entity_poly.pdbx_strand_id
1 'polypeptide(L)' 'MAKIDKRFQILFSEEEILLLKNEADKRGISQGELLRLALRNEVTHKSDFLKIKAIRSLTEVLD' A
#
# COMPACT_ATOMS: atom_id res chain seq x y z
N MET A 1 -19.07 -4.34 14.29
CA MET A 1 -18.43 -5.44 13.53
C MET A 1 -17.16 -5.84 14.24
N ALA A 2 -17.00 -7.11 14.62
CA ALA A 2 -15.74 -7.58 15.20
C ALA A 2 -14.60 -7.38 14.19
N LYS A 3 -13.50 -6.78 14.63
CA LYS A 3 -12.32 -6.53 13.79
C LYS A 3 -11.65 -7.89 13.52
N ILE A 4 -11.79 -8.41 12.31
CA ILE A 4 -11.15 -9.69 11.94
C ILE A 4 -9.64 -9.44 11.84
N ASP A 5 -8.85 -10.02 12.73
CA ASP A 5 -7.38 -10.01 12.65
C ASP A 5 -6.93 -11.03 11.59
N LYS A 6 -6.75 -10.55 10.35
CA LYS A 6 -6.18 -11.35 9.27
C LYS A 6 -4.66 -11.19 9.29
N ARG A 7 -3.95 -12.28 9.58
CA ARG A 7 -2.49 -12.34 9.53
C ARG A 7 -2.04 -12.82 8.15
N PHE A 8 -0.97 -12.23 7.64
CA PHE A 8 -0.37 -12.59 6.37
C PHE A 8 1.15 -12.71 6.53
N GLN A 9 1.76 -13.58 5.74
CA GLN A 9 3.20 -13.76 5.69
C GLN A 9 3.71 -13.17 4.37
N ILE A 10 4.77 -12.36 4.46
CA ILE A 10 5.48 -11.84 3.30
C ILE A 10 6.90 -12.37 3.38
N LEU A 11 7.38 -12.93 2.27
CA LEU A 11 8.76 -13.40 2.15
C LEU A 11 9.60 -12.26 1.60
N PHE A 12 10.72 -12.01 2.25
CA PHE A 12 11.72 -11.03 1.84
C PHE A 12 13.08 -11.71 1.76
N SER A 13 13.91 -11.25 0.84
CA SER A 13 15.35 -11.47 0.87
C SER A 13 15.99 -10.72 2.04
N GLU A 14 17.23 -11.10 2.40
CA GLU A 14 17.97 -10.43 3.47
C GLU A 14 18.23 -8.95 3.16
N GLU A 15 18.49 -8.62 1.89
CA GLU A 15 18.70 -7.25 1.43
C GLU A 15 17.43 -6.40 1.59
N GLU A 16 16.27 -6.93 1.21
CA GLU A 16 14.98 -6.26 1.40
C GLU A 16 14.65 -6.04 2.88
N ILE A 17 14.99 -7.00 3.75
CA ILE A 17 14.82 -6.85 5.21
C ILE A 17 15.70 -5.72 5.74
N LEU A 18 16.95 -5.63 5.27
CA LEU A 18 17.87 -4.57 5.68
C LEU A 18 17.36 -3.19 5.24
N LEU A 19 16.89 -3.07 4.00
CA LEU A 19 16.30 -1.84 3.47
C LEU A 19 15.06 -1.43 4.27
N LEU A 20 14.16 -2.38 4.53
CA LEU A 20 12.95 -2.14 5.31
C LEU A 20 13.28 -1.66 6.72
N LYS A 21 14.26 -2.29 7.38
CA LYS A 21 14.73 -1.89 8.70
C LYS A 21 15.26 -0.46 8.68
N ASN A 22 16.18 -0.16 7.77
CA ASN A 22 16.80 1.17 7.68
C ASN A 22 15.76 2.27 7.46
N GLU A 23 14.77 2.02 6.62
CA GLU A 23 13.72 3.00 6.32
C GLU A 23 12.72 3.17 7.48
N ALA A 24 12.42 2.09 8.20
CA ALA A 24 11.60 2.12 9.40
C ALA A 24 12.29 2.91 10.53
N ASP A 25 13.58 2.67 10.74
CA ASP A 25 14.41 3.33 11.75
C ASP A 25 14.51 4.85 11.49
N LYS A 26 14.75 5.26 10.24
CA LYS A 26 14.77 6.70 9.85
C LYS A 26 13.47 7.43 10.19
N ARG A 27 12.34 6.72 10.15
CA ARG A 27 11.00 7.26 10.38
C ARG A 27 10.52 7.09 11.82
N GLY A 28 11.30 6.41 12.67
CA GLY A 28 10.94 6.16 14.06
C GLY A 28 9.72 5.25 14.22
N ILE A 29 9.45 4.36 13.27
CA ILE A 29 8.29 3.44 13.29
C ILE A 29 8.74 1.99 13.16
N SER A 30 7.89 1.04 13.56
CA SER A 30 8.18 -0.38 13.36
C SER A 30 8.14 -0.78 11.88
N GLN A 31 8.94 -1.78 11.48
CA GLN A 31 8.92 -2.34 10.13
C GLN A 31 7.52 -2.80 9.71
N GLY A 32 6.78 -3.43 10.63
CA GLY A 32 5.41 -3.87 10.37
C GLY A 32 4.43 -2.71 10.13
N GLU A 33 4.61 -1.59 10.83
CA GLU A 33 3.81 -0.40 10.58
C GLU A 33 4.17 0.27 9.26
N LEU A 34 5.46 0.34 8.93
CA LEU A 34 5.91 0.83 7.63
C LEU A 34 5.32 -0.01 6.48
N LEU A 35 5.31 -1.34 6.62
CA LEU A 35 4.67 -2.24 5.65
C LEU A 35 3.17 -1.97 5.52
N ARG A 36 2.44 -1.80 6.63
CA ARG A 36 1.01 -1.47 6.59
C ARG A 36 0.77 -0.15 5.87
N LEU A 37 1.57 0.88 6.16
CA LEU A 37 1.45 2.19 5.52
C LEU A 37 1.74 2.10 4.02
N ALA A 38 2.81 1.41 3.63
CA ALA A 38 3.18 1.23 2.24
C ALA A 38 2.09 0.48 1.45
N LEU A 39 1.58 -0.64 1.99
CA LEU A 39 0.49 -1.39 1.38
C LEU A 39 -0.79 -0.57 1.27
N ARG A 40 -1.14 0.19 2.31
CA ARG A 40 -2.30 1.09 2.28
C ARG A 40 -2.15 2.16 1.21
N ASN A 41 -0.99 2.80 1.13
CA ASN A 41 -0.74 3.84 0.14
C ASN A 41 -0.83 3.30 -1.28
N GLU A 42 -0.27 2.12 -1.54
CA GLU A 42 -0.34 1.46 -2.85
C GLU A 42 -1.79 1.13 -3.25
N VAL A 43 -2.59 0.59 -2.32
CA VAL A 43 -4.02 0.32 -2.55
C VAL A 43 -4.80 1.60 -2.84
N THR A 44 -4.56 2.66 -2.06
CA THR A 44 -5.21 3.97 -2.27
C THR A 44 -4.83 4.56 -3.62
N HIS A 45 -3.54 4.58 -3.98
CA HIS A 45 -3.06 5.08 -5.26
C HIS A 45 -3.69 4.32 -6.44
N LYS A 46 -3.75 2.98 -6.37
CA LYS A 46 -4.43 2.17 -7.40
C LYS A 46 -5.92 2.47 -7.49
N SER A 47 -6.59 2.63 -6.35
CA SER A 47 -8.02 3.00 -6.30
C SER A 47 -8.27 4.34 -6.96
N ASP A 48 -7.47 5.35 -6.66
CA ASP A 48 -7.65 6.70 -7.22
C ASP A 48 -7.33 6.74 -8.72
N PHE A 49 -6.30 6.02 -9.16
CA PHE A 49 -6.03 5.84 -10.59
C PHE A 49 -7.21 5.21 -11.33
N LEU A 50 -7.81 4.15 -10.76
CA LEU A 50 -8.99 3.50 -11.35
C LEU A 50 -10.19 4.46 -11.42
N LYS A 51 -10.44 5.26 -10.38
CA LYS A 51 -11.50 6.26 -10.38
C LYS A 51 -11.28 7.32 -11.46
N ILE A 52 -10.07 7.86 -11.58
CA ILE A 52 -9.73 8.85 -12.61
C ILE A 52 -9.92 8.26 -14.00
N LYS A 53 -9.48 7.02 -14.22
CA LYS A 53 -9.68 6.31 -15.49
C LYS A 53 -11.17 6.14 -15.81
N ALA A 54 -11.98 5.73 -14.83
CA ALA A 54 -13.42 5.57 -15.01
C ALA A 54 -14.12 6.90 -15.36
N ILE A 55 -13.73 8.00 -14.71
CA ILE A 55 -14.26 9.34 -15.02
C ILE A 55 -13.92 9.74 -16.46
N ARG A 56 -12.66 9.55 -16.89
CA ARG A 56 -12.25 9.85 -18.27
C ARG A 56 -13.03 9.05 -19.30
N SER A 57 -13.19 7.74 -19.08
CA SER A 57 -13.97 6.89 -19.99
C SER A 57 -15.45 7.26 -20.02
N LEU A 58 -16.03 7.76 -18.93
CA LEU A 58 -17.39 8.30 -18.94
C LEU A 58 -17.49 9.59 -19.76
N THR A 59 -16.50 10.47 -19.66
CA THR A 59 -16.45 11.70 -20.47
C THR A 59 -16.33 11.38 -21.96
N GLU A 60 -15.51 10.40 -22.34
CA GLU A 60 -15.34 9.95 -23.73
C GLU A 60 -16.61 9.31 -24.35
N VAL A 61 -17.52 8.80 -23.52
CA VAL A 61 -18.80 8.20 -23.98
C VAL A 61 -19.93 9.25 -24.07
N LEU A 62 -19.75 10.40 -23.43
CA LEU A 62 -20.74 11.49 -23.38
C LEU A 62 -20.50 12.57 -24.45
N ASP A 63 -19.33 12.55 -25.11
CA ASP A 63 -19.04 13.28 -26.36
C ASP A 63 -19.43 12.45 -27.59
#